data_AF-I4Z1H9-F1
#
_entry.id   AF-I4Z1H9-F1
#
_cell.length_a   1.000
_cell.length_b   1.000
_cell.length_c   1.000
_cell.angle_alpha   90.00
_cell.angle_beta   90.00
_cell.angle_gamma   90.00
#
_symmetry.space_group_name_H-M   'P 1'
#
loop_
_entity.id
_entity.type
_entity.pdbx_description
1 polymer ?
#
loop_
_entity_poly.entity_id
_entity_poly.type
_entity_poly.pdbx_seq_one_letter_code
_entity_poly.pdbx_strand_id
1 'polypeptide(L)'
;MPMPVSSRADCAPDQHERNLPQEVPRAFAGAVLDRERYRSASRWNAMGFAMTLQDFAWLATTISGIGVIFTLIIFSIQIRENTRAVRASTFQQVVNSFASISFDIARDRSLVDLYIRAGRDFTALNEAERVQYSFMLLSFLRRAENVYVQSEIRTIHAPHWSGIRESNKAVMASPGARACWSEIRNRHNPHFRAFIDELIAEDAGSGERDWRLDAVRVRMG
;
A
#
# COMPACT_ATOMS: atom_id res chain seq x y z
N MET A 1 45.50 -57.02 -7.29
CA MET A 1 46.37 -58.01 -6.59
C MET A 1 47.40 -58.52 -7.58
N PRO A 2 48.68 -58.71 -7.21
CA PRO A 2 49.14 -59.16 -5.89
C PRO A 2 50.12 -58.20 -5.16
N MET A 3 50.31 -58.49 -3.87
CA MET A 3 51.27 -57.94 -2.88
C MET A 3 52.43 -58.96 -2.72
N PRO A 4 53.32 -58.90 -1.68
CA PRO A 4 54.32 -57.92 -1.23
C PRO A 4 55.72 -58.61 -1.00
N VAL A 5 56.55 -58.08 -0.07
CA VAL A 5 57.71 -58.66 0.69
C VAL A 5 59.07 -57.99 0.38
N SER A 6 59.66 -57.16 1.27
CA SER A 6 60.64 -57.45 2.37
C SER A 6 62.01 -57.92 1.85
N SER A 7 63.22 -57.63 2.39
CA SER A 7 63.73 -57.21 3.70
C SER A 7 65.28 -57.20 3.60
N ARG A 8 66.00 -56.32 4.34
CA ARG A 8 67.40 -56.46 4.86
C ARG A 8 68.54 -56.63 3.83
N ALA A 9 69.83 -56.40 4.10
CA ALA A 9 70.68 -55.76 5.12
C ALA A 9 72.11 -55.73 4.50
N ASP A 10 73.10 -55.19 5.22
CA ASP A 10 74.57 -55.43 5.16
C ASP A 10 75.36 -54.10 5.02
N CYS A 11 76.02 -53.57 6.08
CA CYS A 11 77.34 -53.96 6.67
C CYS A 11 78.46 -54.06 5.61
N ALA A 12 79.64 -53.44 5.70
CA ALA A 12 80.32 -52.59 6.68
C ALA A 12 81.60 -51.98 5.98
N PRO A 13 82.64 -51.47 6.68
CA PRO A 13 83.32 -50.21 6.37
C PRO A 13 84.61 -50.36 5.54
N ASP A 14 85.18 -49.25 5.05
CA ASP A 14 86.63 -49.23 4.79
C ASP A 14 87.27 -47.87 5.07
N GLN A 15 88.34 -47.94 5.86
CA GLN A 15 89.22 -46.84 6.24
C GLN A 15 90.32 -46.74 5.20
N HIS A 16 90.45 -45.61 4.53
CA HIS A 16 91.73 -45.23 3.94
C HIS A 16 91.92 -43.71 4.03
N GLU A 17 92.33 -43.28 5.23
CA GLU A 17 93.21 -42.12 5.36
C GLU A 17 94.53 -42.42 4.63
N ARG A 18 94.84 -41.63 3.60
CA ARG A 18 96.17 -41.08 3.28
C ARG A 18 96.16 -40.54 1.85
N ASN A 19 96.14 -39.22 1.73
CA ASN A 19 97.16 -38.42 1.04
C ASN A 19 96.58 -37.03 0.73
N LEU A 20 96.93 -36.07 1.58
CA LEU A 20 96.79 -34.63 1.33
C LEU A 20 97.93 -34.19 0.40
N PRO A 21 97.65 -33.63 -0.78
CA PRO A 21 98.53 -32.63 -1.36
C PRO A 21 98.19 -31.27 -0.73
N GLN A 22 99.18 -30.70 -0.04
CA GLN A 22 99.22 -29.28 0.29
C GLN A 22 99.17 -28.49 -1.02
N GLU A 23 98.17 -27.63 -1.19
CA GLU A 23 98.32 -26.21 -1.58
C GLU A 23 96.95 -25.61 -1.95
N VAL A 24 96.64 -24.46 -1.32
CA VAL A 24 95.39 -23.71 -1.46
C VAL A 24 95.69 -22.41 -2.20
N PRO A 25 95.10 -22.14 -3.37
CA PRO A 25 94.98 -20.78 -3.88
C PRO A 25 93.72 -20.11 -3.30
N ARG A 26 93.92 -19.21 -2.34
CA ARG A 26 92.89 -18.33 -1.76
C ARG A 26 92.42 -17.30 -2.80
N ALA A 27 91.37 -17.57 -3.57
CA ALA A 27 90.65 -16.49 -4.28
C ALA A 27 89.27 -16.83 -4.86
N PHE A 28 88.50 -17.82 -4.36
CA PHE A 28 87.11 -18.00 -4.83
C PHE A 28 86.18 -18.52 -3.72
N ALA A 29 86.16 -17.81 -2.58
CA ALA A 29 85.24 -18.06 -1.46
C ALA A 29 84.38 -16.81 -1.22
N GLY A 30 83.43 -16.54 -2.12
CA GLY A 30 82.58 -15.34 -2.05
C GLY A 30 81.18 -15.52 -2.62
N ALA A 31 80.60 -16.72 -2.57
CA ALA A 31 79.29 -16.98 -3.19
C ALA A 31 78.40 -17.98 -2.42
N VAL A 32 78.39 -17.96 -1.07
CA VAL A 32 77.54 -18.88 -0.27
C VAL A 32 76.71 -18.23 0.84
N LEU A 33 76.75 -16.90 1.05
CA LEU A 33 75.98 -16.29 2.15
C LEU A 33 74.99 -15.23 1.68
N ASP A 34 73.85 -15.65 1.15
CA ASP A 34 72.63 -14.84 1.28
C ASP A 34 71.35 -15.69 1.25
N ARG A 35 71.13 -16.50 2.29
CA ARG A 35 69.85 -17.18 2.53
C ARG A 35 69.02 -16.50 3.63
N GLU A 36 69.55 -15.47 4.27
CA GLU A 36 68.93 -14.84 5.45
C GLU A 36 68.17 -13.54 5.14
N ARG A 37 68.36 -12.92 3.96
CA ARG A 37 67.64 -11.68 3.60
C ARG A 37 66.15 -11.80 3.32
N TYR A 38 65.59 -13.01 3.19
CA TYR A 38 64.16 -13.22 2.93
C TYR A 38 63.30 -13.48 4.19
N ARG A 39 63.86 -13.36 5.41
CA ARG A 39 63.10 -13.56 6.66
C ARG A 39 62.54 -12.28 7.29
N SER A 40 62.77 -11.09 6.71
CA SER A 40 62.36 -9.81 7.32
C SER A 40 61.09 -9.18 6.74
N ALA A 41 60.23 -9.94 6.07
CA ALA A 41 58.96 -9.46 5.54
C ALA A 41 57.75 -9.95 6.35
N SER A 42 57.74 -9.77 7.68
CA SER A 42 56.53 -10.04 8.47
C SER A 42 56.48 -9.31 9.83
N ARG A 43 56.87 -8.03 9.89
CA ARG A 43 56.86 -7.24 11.14
C ARG A 43 55.96 -5.99 11.10
N TRP A 44 54.90 -6.00 10.28
CA TRP A 44 53.90 -4.92 10.26
C TRP A 44 52.56 -5.27 10.93
N ASN A 45 52.40 -6.45 11.54
CA ASN A 45 51.13 -6.85 12.15
C ASN A 45 51.19 -6.78 13.68
N ALA A 46 51.32 -5.60 14.29
CA ALA A 46 51.05 -5.46 15.73
C ALA A 46 51.06 -3.99 16.21
N MET A 47 50.23 -3.11 15.65
CA MET A 47 49.66 -2.01 16.46
C MET A 47 48.51 -1.34 15.70
N GLY A 48 47.28 -1.54 16.19
CA GLY A 48 46.09 -0.85 15.71
C GLY A 48 45.20 -1.73 14.84
N PHE A 49 44.02 -2.07 15.36
CA PHE A 49 42.90 -2.71 14.67
C PHE A 49 42.85 -4.25 14.62
N ALA A 50 43.05 -4.92 15.76
CA ALA A 50 42.63 -6.31 15.93
C ALA A 50 41.17 -6.39 16.40
N MET A 51 40.22 -5.94 15.57
CA MET A 51 38.87 -6.50 15.59
C MET A 51 38.86 -7.61 14.56
N THR A 52 38.45 -8.82 14.95
CA THR A 52 38.33 -9.93 14.02
C THR A 52 37.19 -9.65 13.03
N LEU A 53 37.22 -10.21 11.81
CA LEU A 53 36.09 -10.12 10.87
C LEU A 53 34.78 -10.61 11.51
N GLN A 54 34.88 -11.51 12.48
CA GLN A 54 33.76 -11.97 13.30
C GLN A 54 33.17 -10.86 14.17
N ASP A 55 33.99 -10.01 14.80
CA ASP A 55 33.53 -8.90 15.65
C ASP A 55 32.76 -7.85 14.84
N PHE A 56 33.20 -7.58 13.60
CA PHE A 56 32.45 -6.75 12.66
C PHE A 56 31.11 -7.37 12.26
N ALA A 57 31.07 -8.70 12.05
CA ALA A 57 29.84 -9.39 11.72
C ALA A 57 28.81 -9.33 12.86
N TRP A 58 29.26 -9.50 14.12
CA TRP A 58 28.39 -9.35 15.29
C TRP A 58 27.87 -7.92 15.43
N LEU A 59 28.74 -6.92 15.30
CA LEU A 59 28.35 -5.51 15.34
C LEU A 59 27.33 -5.16 14.24
N ALA A 60 27.58 -5.59 13.01
CA ALA A 60 26.68 -5.39 11.87
C ALA A 60 25.33 -6.07 12.09
N THR A 61 25.33 -7.29 12.66
CA THR A 61 24.11 -8.04 12.95
C THR A 61 23.27 -7.35 14.03
N THR A 62 23.89 -6.85 15.10
CA THR A 62 23.20 -6.10 16.15
C THR A 62 22.60 -4.80 15.60
N ILE A 63 23.37 -4.03 14.83
CA ILE A 63 22.91 -2.78 14.21
C ILE A 63 21.78 -3.06 13.22
N SER A 64 21.90 -4.12 12.40
CA SER A 64 20.87 -4.54 11.46
C SER A 64 19.58 -4.95 12.19
N GLY A 65 19.68 -5.71 13.28
CA GLY A 65 18.52 -6.11 14.09
C GLY A 65 17.78 -4.90 14.67
N ILE A 66 18.52 -3.91 15.17
CA ILE A 66 17.96 -2.63 15.64
C ILE A 66 17.29 -1.88 14.48
N GLY A 67 17.94 -1.82 13.31
CA GLY A 67 17.40 -1.19 12.12
C GLY A 67 16.07 -1.81 11.65
N VAL A 68 15.92 -3.13 11.72
CA VAL A 68 14.67 -3.82 11.39
C VAL A 68 13.55 -3.44 12.35
N ILE A 69 13.82 -3.38 13.66
CA ILE A 69 12.82 -2.96 14.66
C ILE A 69 12.39 -1.51 14.43
N PHE A 70 13.33 -0.60 14.20
CA PHE A 70 13.00 0.81 13.85
C PHE A 70 12.18 0.91 12.57
N THR A 71 12.53 0.15 11.54
CA THR A 71 11.78 0.09 10.28
C THR A 71 10.34 -0.36 10.52
N LEU A 72 10.13 -1.40 11.35
CA LEU A 72 8.78 -1.88 11.68
C LEU A 72 7.95 -0.86 12.46
N ILE A 73 8.56 -0.11 13.39
CA ILE A 73 7.88 0.96 14.14
C ILE A 73 7.45 2.06 13.18
N ILE A 74 8.36 2.54 12.34
CA ILE A 74 8.07 3.58 11.35
C ILE A 74 7.01 3.09 10.37
N PHE A 75 7.10 1.86 9.88
CA PHE A 75 6.11 1.26 8.98
C PHE A 75 4.73 1.18 9.64
N SER A 76 4.66 0.82 10.92
CA SER A 76 3.40 0.78 11.68
C SER A 76 2.78 2.18 11.81
N ILE A 77 3.59 3.22 12.02
CA ILE A 77 3.13 4.62 12.05
C ILE A 77 2.68 5.07 10.64
N GLN A 78 3.48 4.78 9.61
CA GLN A 78 3.17 5.10 8.22
C GLN A 78 1.86 4.45 7.77
N ILE A 79 1.58 3.20 8.14
CA ILE A 79 0.30 2.55 7.84
C ILE A 79 -0.86 3.33 8.46
N ARG A 80 -0.73 3.82 9.70
CA ARG A 80 -1.79 4.58 10.38
C ARG A 80 -2.02 5.94 9.71
N GLU A 81 -0.95 6.64 9.35
CA GLU A 81 -1.03 7.92 8.65
C GLU A 81 -1.57 7.76 7.23
N ASN A 82 -1.09 6.76 6.49
CA ASN A 82 -1.58 6.39 5.17
C ASN A 82 -3.08 6.01 5.23
N THR A 83 -3.50 5.24 6.22
CA THR A 83 -4.91 4.91 6.44
C THR A 83 -5.76 6.17 6.66
N ARG A 84 -5.27 7.14 7.43
CA ARG A 84 -5.96 8.43 7.63
C ARG A 84 -6.03 9.24 6.33
N ALA A 85 -4.94 9.30 5.57
CA ALA A 85 -4.87 10.00 4.29
C ALA A 85 -5.79 9.37 3.23
N VAL A 86 -5.82 8.03 3.14
CA VAL A 86 -6.73 7.28 2.27
C VAL A 86 -8.19 7.57 2.63
N ARG A 87 -8.56 7.52 3.92
CA ARG A 87 -9.93 7.86 4.36
C ARG A 87 -10.33 9.29 3.98
N ALA A 88 -9.43 10.26 4.16
CA ALA A 88 -9.68 11.65 3.77
C ALA A 88 -9.81 11.80 2.24
N SER A 89 -8.96 11.13 1.47
CA SER A 89 -9.05 11.10 0.00
C SER A 89 -10.37 10.50 -0.48
N THR A 90 -10.79 9.37 0.09
CA THR A 90 -12.07 8.74 -0.22
C THR A 90 -13.24 9.66 0.07
N PHE A 91 -13.23 10.35 1.22
CA PHE A 91 -14.25 11.34 1.54
C PHE A 91 -14.27 12.49 0.53
N GLN A 92 -13.10 13.03 0.16
CA GLN A 92 -13.02 14.10 -0.84
C GLN A 92 -13.54 13.64 -2.22
N GLN A 93 -13.27 12.39 -2.61
CA GLN A 93 -13.80 11.81 -3.85
C GLN A 93 -15.32 11.72 -3.82
N VAL A 94 -15.91 11.30 -2.70
CA VAL A 94 -17.36 11.28 -2.50
C VAL A 94 -17.95 12.70 -2.63
N VAL A 95 -17.38 13.68 -1.92
CA VAL A 95 -17.84 15.07 -1.99
C VAL A 95 -17.76 15.63 -3.42
N ASN A 96 -16.63 15.44 -4.10
CA ASN A 96 -16.45 15.90 -5.48
C ASN A 96 -17.42 15.21 -6.45
N SER A 97 -17.68 13.92 -6.21
CA SER A 97 -18.61 13.09 -6.98
C SER A 97 -20.04 13.64 -6.90
N PHE A 98 -20.53 13.96 -5.70
CA PHE A 98 -21.85 14.60 -5.54
C PHE A 98 -21.88 16.04 -6.08
N ALA A 99 -20.82 16.82 -5.82
CA ALA A 99 -20.73 18.19 -6.32
C ALA A 99 -20.77 18.25 -7.86
N SER A 100 -20.10 17.32 -8.55
CA SER A 100 -20.07 17.27 -10.03
C SER A 100 -21.48 17.15 -10.64
N ILE A 101 -22.32 16.25 -10.12
CA ILE A 101 -23.71 16.10 -10.59
C ILE A 101 -24.48 17.40 -10.38
N SER A 102 -24.39 17.98 -9.18
CA SER A 102 -25.10 19.22 -8.85
C SER A 102 -24.67 20.37 -9.77
N PHE A 103 -23.37 20.47 -10.09
CA PHE A 103 -22.85 21.46 -11.02
C PHE A 103 -23.29 21.21 -12.46
N ASP A 104 -23.32 19.96 -12.93
CA ASP A 104 -23.74 19.62 -14.29
C ASP A 104 -25.22 19.97 -14.51
N ILE A 105 -26.07 19.70 -13.52
CA ILE A 105 -27.49 20.08 -13.57
C ILE A 105 -27.65 21.60 -13.49
N ALA A 106 -26.94 22.26 -12.57
CA ALA A 106 -27.11 23.70 -12.33
C ALA A 106 -26.63 24.57 -13.51
N ARG A 107 -25.74 24.05 -14.36
CA ARG A 107 -25.21 24.76 -15.53
C ARG A 107 -26.18 24.82 -16.70
N ASP A 108 -27.16 23.93 -16.75
CA ASP A 108 -28.14 23.88 -17.83
C ASP A 108 -29.56 24.12 -17.30
N ARG A 109 -30.13 25.26 -17.67
CA ARG A 109 -31.50 25.65 -17.27
C ARG A 109 -32.55 24.62 -17.72
N SER A 110 -32.34 23.94 -18.85
CA SER A 110 -33.26 22.92 -19.33
C SER A 110 -33.24 21.67 -18.44
N LEU A 111 -32.07 21.29 -17.92
CA LEU A 111 -31.94 20.19 -16.95
C LEU A 111 -32.57 20.55 -15.59
N VAL A 112 -32.44 21.80 -15.15
CA VAL A 112 -33.11 22.28 -13.93
C VAL A 112 -34.63 22.23 -14.10
N ASP A 113 -35.17 22.70 -15.24
CA ASP A 113 -36.60 22.63 -15.53
C ASP A 113 -37.11 21.19 -15.58
N LEU A 114 -36.39 20.31 -16.28
CA LEU A 114 -36.67 18.88 -16.33
C LEU A 114 -36.67 18.28 -14.92
N TYR A 115 -35.66 18.55 -14.10
CA TYR A 115 -35.57 18.03 -12.74
C TYR A 115 -36.77 18.47 -11.87
N ILE A 116 -37.18 19.74 -11.97
CA ILE A 116 -38.33 20.26 -11.22
C ILE A 116 -39.64 19.63 -11.70
N ARG A 117 -39.85 19.52 -13.02
CA ARG A 117 -41.04 18.90 -13.61
C ARG A 117 -41.11 17.42 -13.26
N ALA A 118 -40.01 16.70 -13.48
CA ALA A 118 -39.86 15.30 -13.19
C ALA A 118 -40.10 14.97 -11.72
N GLY A 119 -39.61 15.81 -10.80
CA GLY A 119 -39.82 15.64 -9.36
C GLY A 119 -41.29 15.78 -8.94
N ARG A 120 -42.08 16.61 -9.65
CA ARG A 120 -43.53 16.72 -9.42
C ARG A 120 -44.29 15.54 -9.98
N ASP A 121 -44.07 15.26 -11.25
CA ASP A 121 -44.81 14.26 -11.99
C ASP A 121 -43.91 13.61 -13.05
N PHE A 122 -43.37 12.45 -12.72
CA PHE A 122 -42.51 11.67 -13.59
C PHE A 122 -43.30 10.97 -14.71
N THR A 123 -44.58 10.64 -14.49
CA THR A 123 -45.38 9.89 -15.48
C THR A 123 -45.93 10.81 -16.57
N ALA A 124 -46.05 12.11 -16.31
CA ALA A 124 -46.43 13.12 -17.29
C ALA A 124 -45.32 13.52 -18.28
N LEU A 125 -44.07 13.09 -18.06
CA LEU A 125 -42.94 13.36 -18.95
C LEU A 125 -43.02 12.52 -20.23
N ASN A 126 -42.45 13.04 -21.32
CA ASN A 126 -42.28 12.23 -22.53
C ASN A 126 -41.20 11.15 -22.34
N GLU A 127 -41.12 10.19 -23.26
CA GLU A 127 -40.20 9.04 -23.14
C GLU A 127 -38.73 9.46 -23.00
N ALA A 128 -38.26 10.41 -23.81
CA ALA A 128 -36.89 10.89 -23.76
C ALA A 128 -36.58 11.60 -22.43
N GLU A 129 -37.49 12.46 -21.96
CA GLU A 129 -37.40 13.15 -20.67
C GLU A 129 -37.39 12.15 -19.49
N ARG A 130 -38.20 11.08 -19.55
CA ARG A 130 -38.21 10.02 -18.52
C ARG A 130 -36.90 9.27 -18.47
N VAL A 131 -36.35 8.89 -19.62
CA VAL A 131 -35.05 8.22 -19.70
C VAL A 131 -33.95 9.13 -19.17
N GLN A 132 -33.95 10.40 -19.57
CA GLN A 132 -32.97 11.39 -19.11
C GLN A 132 -33.01 11.57 -17.60
N TYR A 133 -34.18 11.80 -17.02
CA TYR A 133 -34.33 11.92 -15.57
C TYR A 133 -33.96 10.61 -14.84
N SER A 134 -34.31 9.45 -15.41
CA SER A 134 -33.94 8.15 -14.84
C SER A 134 -32.43 7.95 -14.77
N PHE A 135 -31.68 8.41 -15.79
CA PHE A 135 -30.22 8.38 -15.74
C PHE A 135 -29.64 9.35 -14.72
N MET A 136 -30.27 10.52 -14.53
CA MET A 136 -29.87 11.48 -13.50
C MET A 136 -30.05 10.87 -12.10
N LEU A 137 -31.24 10.33 -11.82
CA LEU A 137 -31.55 9.71 -10.52
C LEU A 137 -30.69 8.46 -10.29
N LEU A 138 -30.50 7.61 -11.30
CA LEU A 138 -29.62 6.45 -11.23
C LEU A 138 -28.17 6.85 -10.91
N SER A 139 -27.66 7.92 -11.52
CA SER A 139 -26.31 8.41 -11.29
C SER A 139 -26.12 8.94 -9.86
N PHE A 140 -27.13 9.62 -9.33
CA PHE A 140 -27.15 10.06 -7.93
C PHE A 140 -27.18 8.85 -6.97
N LEU A 141 -28.12 7.92 -7.17
CA LEU A 141 -28.30 6.76 -6.30
C LEU A 141 -27.10 5.80 -6.34
N ARG A 142 -26.42 5.67 -7.49
CA ARG A 142 -25.19 4.87 -7.59
C ARG A 142 -24.07 5.41 -6.69
N ARG A 143 -23.97 6.75 -6.57
CA ARG A 143 -22.99 7.40 -5.69
C ARG A 143 -23.39 7.22 -4.23
N ALA A 144 -24.68 7.37 -3.93
CA ALA A 144 -25.21 7.10 -2.58
C ALA A 144 -24.98 5.64 -2.15
N GLU A 145 -25.20 4.68 -3.04
CA GLU A 145 -24.95 3.26 -2.82
C GLU A 145 -23.47 3.00 -2.53
N ASN A 146 -22.57 3.63 -3.29
CA ASN A 146 -21.14 3.49 -3.06
C ASN A 146 -20.73 3.98 -1.67
N VAL A 147 -21.29 5.10 -1.20
CA VAL A 147 -21.06 5.58 0.16
C VAL A 147 -21.68 4.64 1.20
N TYR A 148 -22.91 4.19 0.97
CA TYR A 148 -23.61 3.27 1.87
C TYR A 148 -22.79 2.01 2.12
N VAL A 149 -22.31 1.36 1.04
CA VAL A 149 -21.46 0.16 1.15
C VAL A 149 -20.18 0.47 1.92
N GLN A 150 -19.55 1.62 1.67
CA GLN A 150 -18.35 2.04 2.41
C GLN A 150 -18.62 2.32 3.91
N SER A 151 -19.84 2.75 4.24
CA SER A 151 -20.27 2.94 5.62
C SER A 151 -20.50 1.61 6.33
N GLU A 152 -21.08 0.60 5.66
CA GLU A 152 -21.29 -0.74 6.22
C GLU A 152 -19.97 -1.44 6.54
N ILE A 153 -18.96 -1.31 5.67
CA ILE A 153 -17.61 -1.85 5.91
C ILE A 153 -16.75 -0.98 6.85
N ARG A 154 -17.37 -0.03 7.60
CA ARG A 154 -16.75 0.85 8.60
C ARG A 154 -15.57 1.69 8.10
N THR A 155 -15.51 2.02 6.81
CA THR A 155 -14.42 2.83 6.25
C THR A 155 -14.68 4.34 6.38
N ILE A 156 -15.96 4.75 6.51
CA ILE A 156 -16.39 6.14 6.69
C ILE A 156 -16.90 6.36 8.13
N HIS A 157 -16.48 7.45 8.77
CA HIS A 157 -16.90 7.84 10.12
C HIS A 157 -18.36 8.33 10.13
N ALA A 158 -19.13 7.93 11.16
CA ALA A 158 -20.58 8.19 11.28
C ALA A 158 -21.07 9.65 11.06
N PRO A 159 -20.32 10.71 11.43
CA PRO A 159 -20.75 12.09 11.17
C PRO A 159 -20.82 12.45 9.68
N HIS A 160 -20.06 11.79 8.81
CA HIS A 160 -20.10 12.05 7.37
C HIS A 160 -21.30 11.36 6.70
N TRP A 161 -21.87 10.35 7.38
CA TRP A 161 -23.00 9.58 6.88
C TRP A 161 -24.33 10.32 7.04
N SER A 162 -24.50 11.09 8.12
CA SER A 162 -25.77 11.80 8.39
C SER A 162 -26.12 12.81 7.29
N GLY A 163 -25.19 13.63 6.83
CA GLY A 163 -25.44 14.58 5.74
C GLY A 163 -25.83 13.91 4.42
N ILE A 164 -25.24 12.76 4.12
CA ILE A 164 -25.55 11.98 2.92
C ILE A 164 -26.92 11.31 3.06
N ARG A 165 -27.27 10.80 4.25
CA ARG A 165 -28.60 10.29 4.55
C ARG A 165 -29.68 11.35 4.33
N GLU A 166 -29.48 12.56 4.86
CA GLU A 166 -30.44 13.67 4.68
C GLU A 166 -30.53 14.13 3.21
N SER A 167 -29.42 14.11 2.46
CA SER A 167 -29.44 14.40 1.03
C SER A 167 -30.25 13.38 0.23
N ASN A 168 -30.10 12.08 0.53
CA ASN A 168 -30.91 11.02 -0.08
C ASN A 168 -32.38 11.21 0.27
N LYS A 169 -32.68 11.50 1.54
CA LYS A 169 -34.05 11.76 1.99
C LYS A 169 -34.70 12.92 1.24
N ALA A 170 -33.99 14.04 1.06
CA ALA A 170 -34.48 15.20 0.33
C ALA A 170 -34.80 14.91 -1.14
N VAL A 171 -33.94 14.14 -1.84
CA VAL A 171 -34.21 13.73 -3.23
C VAL A 171 -35.43 12.81 -3.31
N MET A 172 -35.51 11.84 -2.40
CA MET A 172 -36.58 10.85 -2.36
C MET A 172 -37.89 11.38 -1.77
N ALA A 173 -37.92 12.60 -1.24
CA ALA A 173 -39.14 13.29 -0.83
C ALA A 173 -40.07 13.57 -2.02
N SER A 174 -39.51 13.76 -3.22
CA SER A 174 -40.31 14.09 -4.40
C SER A 174 -41.12 12.87 -4.91
N PRO A 175 -42.43 13.04 -5.22
CA PRO A 175 -43.27 11.96 -5.75
C PRO A 175 -42.73 11.37 -7.04
N GLY A 176 -42.18 12.22 -7.91
CA GLY A 176 -41.59 11.81 -9.17
C GLY A 176 -40.30 11.00 -9.01
N ALA A 177 -39.45 11.31 -8.03
CA ALA A 177 -38.29 10.46 -7.72
C ALA A 177 -38.74 9.08 -7.21
N ARG A 178 -39.81 8.99 -6.41
CA ARG A 178 -40.36 7.70 -5.95
C ARG A 178 -40.94 6.88 -7.11
N ALA A 179 -41.64 7.54 -8.04
CA ALA A 179 -42.15 6.89 -9.24
C ALA A 179 -41.01 6.34 -10.10
N CYS A 180 -39.98 7.15 -10.36
CA CYS A 180 -38.79 6.70 -11.09
C CYS A 180 -38.03 5.58 -10.35
N TRP A 181 -37.89 5.67 -9.01
CA TRP A 181 -37.29 4.64 -8.18
C TRP A 181 -37.95 3.28 -8.35
N SER A 182 -39.28 3.24 -8.46
CA SER A 182 -40.02 1.99 -8.68
C SER A 182 -39.55 1.23 -9.92
N GLU A 183 -39.09 1.94 -10.96
CA GLU A 183 -38.58 1.39 -12.22
C GLU A 183 -37.10 0.99 -12.14
N ILE A 184 -36.27 1.76 -11.43
CA ILE A 184 -34.82 1.58 -11.42
C ILE A 184 -34.27 0.82 -10.19
N ARG A 185 -35.09 0.59 -9.15
CA ARG A 185 -34.64 -0.01 -7.87
C ARG A 185 -33.93 -1.35 -8.03
N ASN A 186 -34.36 -2.17 -8.99
CA ASN A 186 -33.80 -3.50 -9.24
C ASN A 186 -32.34 -3.48 -9.73
N ARG A 187 -31.82 -2.31 -10.14
CA ARG A 187 -30.44 -2.12 -10.59
C ARG A 187 -29.44 -1.92 -9.44
N HIS A 188 -29.92 -1.84 -8.21
CA HIS A 188 -29.12 -1.59 -7.01
C HIS A 188 -29.05 -2.84 -6.10
N ASN A 189 -28.09 -2.89 -5.20
CA ASN A 189 -27.93 -3.93 -4.18
C ASN A 189 -29.19 -4.03 -3.30
N PRO A 190 -29.66 -5.24 -2.93
CA PRO A 190 -30.79 -5.42 -2.01
C PRO A 190 -30.70 -4.64 -0.68
N HIS A 191 -29.51 -4.53 -0.08
CA HIS A 191 -29.32 -3.80 1.18
C HIS A 191 -29.56 -2.30 1.01
N PHE A 192 -29.01 -1.73 -0.07
CA PHE A 192 -29.23 -0.33 -0.40
C PHE A 192 -30.69 -0.04 -0.78
N ARG A 193 -31.35 -0.98 -1.46
CA ARG A 193 -32.80 -0.87 -1.75
C ARG A 193 -33.62 -0.76 -0.47
N ALA A 194 -33.38 -1.65 0.49
CA ALA A 194 -34.08 -1.64 1.76
C ALA A 194 -33.86 -0.32 2.52
N PHE A 195 -32.63 0.21 2.49
CA PHE A 195 -32.32 1.52 3.07
C PHE A 195 -33.10 2.67 2.43
N ILE A 196 -33.18 2.73 1.10
CA ILE A 196 -33.96 3.77 0.41
C ILE A 196 -35.47 3.60 0.69
N ASP A 197 -35.97 2.38 0.70
CA ASP A 197 -37.38 2.09 0.98
C ASP A 197 -37.75 2.48 2.43
N GLU A 198 -36.85 2.28 3.38
CA GLU A 198 -36.99 2.76 4.77
C GLU A 198 -37.06 4.30 4.82
N LEU A 199 -36.17 5.01 4.12
CA LEU A 199 -36.21 6.47 4.04
C LEU A 199 -37.53 7.00 3.45
N ILE A 200 -38.05 6.34 2.42
CA ILE A 200 -39.34 6.68 1.80
C ILE A 200 -40.49 6.49 2.81
N ALA A 201 -40.45 5.41 3.58
CA ALA A 201 -41.47 5.09 4.59
C ALA A 201 -41.44 6.08 5.78
N GLU A 202 -40.25 6.42 6.28
CA GLU A 202 -40.06 7.44 7.33
C GLU A 202 -40.63 8.80 6.92
N ASP A 203 -40.45 9.17 5.65
CA ASP A 203 -40.95 10.43 5.13
C ASP A 203 -42.48 10.44 4.99
N ALA A 204 -43.07 9.33 4.55
CA ALA A 204 -44.52 9.18 4.45
C ALA A 204 -45.22 9.32 5.82
N GLY A 205 -44.58 8.92 6.92
CA GLY A 205 -45.12 9.04 8.28
C GLY A 205 -45.08 10.45 8.88
N SER A 206 -44.45 11.42 8.21
CA SER A 206 -44.07 12.70 8.84
C SER A 206 -44.97 13.91 8.55
N GLY A 207 -46.03 13.75 7.76
CA GLY A 207 -47.02 14.80 7.47
C GLY A 207 -46.49 15.93 6.58
N GLU A 208 -47.11 16.10 5.41
CA GLU A 208 -47.01 17.22 4.46
C GLU A 208 -45.73 18.10 4.57
N ARG A 209 -44.58 17.52 4.25
CA ARG A 209 -43.32 18.26 4.05
C ARG A 209 -43.27 18.81 2.63
N ASP A 210 -43.07 20.13 2.50
CA ASP A 210 -42.81 20.76 1.20
C ASP A 210 -41.39 20.43 0.73
N TRP A 211 -41.28 19.39 -0.09
CA TRP A 211 -40.01 18.94 -0.69
C TRP A 211 -39.26 20.04 -1.45
N ARG A 212 -39.96 21.12 -1.88
CA ARG A 212 -39.35 22.25 -2.60
C ARG A 212 -38.44 23.06 -1.68
N LEU A 213 -38.77 23.14 -0.40
CA LEU A 213 -37.94 23.83 0.60
C LEU A 213 -36.78 22.97 1.06
N ASP A 214 -36.96 21.64 1.13
CA ASP A 214 -35.91 20.72 1.55
C ASP A 214 -34.83 20.52 0.49
N ALA A 215 -35.19 20.49 -0.79
CA ALA A 215 -34.23 20.44 -1.90
C ALA A 215 -33.26 21.65 -1.92
N VAL A 216 -33.73 22.82 -1.44
CA VAL A 216 -32.90 24.04 -1.32
C VAL A 216 -32.11 24.05 -0.01
N ARG A 217 -32.63 23.43 1.05
CA ARG A 217 -32.06 23.44 2.41
C ARG A 217 -30.83 22.53 2.57
N VAL A 218 -30.61 21.56 1.67
CA VAL A 218 -29.38 20.72 1.63
C VAL A 218 -28.09 21.53 1.38
N ARG A 219 -28.16 22.85 1.18
CA ARG A 219 -27.00 23.70 0.86
C ARG A 219 -26.16 24.21 2.05
N MET A 220 -26.49 23.94 3.31
CA MET A 220 -25.73 24.52 4.44
C MET A 220 -25.59 23.52 5.61
N GLY A 221 -24.70 22.55 5.48
CA GLY A 221 -24.30 21.64 6.56
C GLY A 221 -22.99 20.95 6.25
#